data_AF-A0A535APY9-F1
#
_entry.id   AF-A0A535APY9-F1
#
_cell.length_a   1.000
_cell.length_b   1.000
_cell.length_c   1.000
_cell.angle_alpha   90.00
_cell.angle_beta   90.00
_cell.angle_gamma   90.00
#
_symmetry.space_group_name_H-M   'P 1'
#
loop_
_entity.id
_entity.type
_entity.pdbx_description
1 polymer ?
#
loop_
_entity_poly.entity_id
_entity_poly.type
_entity_poly.pdbx_seq_one_letter_code
_entity_poly.pdbx_strand_id
1 'polypeptide(L)' 'MPPIISISNLTKTYASGLKALKSIDLEIRKGEIFALLGPNGAGK' A
#
# COMPACT_ATOMS: atom_id res chain seq x y z
N MET A 1 8.93 18.13 7.15
CA MET A 1 7.82 18.32 6.18
C MET A 1 6.97 17.06 6.20
N PRO A 2 5.64 17.16 6.15
CA PRO A 2 4.78 15.97 6.08
C PRO A 2 5.03 15.20 4.77
N PRO A 3 4.81 13.87 4.76
CA PRO A 3 4.85 13.09 3.53
C PRO A 3 3.78 13.58 2.54
N ILE A 4 4.03 13.43 1.23
CA ILE A 4 3.06 13.83 0.20
C ILE A 4 1.98 12.77 0.00
N ILE A 5 2.28 11.51 0.32
CA ILE A 5 1.33 10.40 0.42
C ILE A 5 1.56 9.74 1.78
N SER A 6 0.48 9.50 2.53
CA SER A 6 0.50 8.73 3.77
C SER A 6 -0.70 7.79 3.79
N ILE A 7 -0.42 6.51 4.01
CA ILE A 7 -1.38 5.43 4.19
C ILE A 7 -1.10 4.84 5.56
N SER A 8 -2.15 4.67 6.36
CA SER A 8 -2.05 4.03 7.67
C SER A 8 -3.08 2.91 7.81
N ASN A 9 -2.62 1.77 8.33
CA ASN A 9 -3.38 0.57 8.66
C ASN A 9 -4.34 0.12 7.53
N LEU A 10 -3.91 0.24 6.27
CA LEU A 10 -4.75 -0.08 5.12
C LEU A 10 -5.01 -1.58 5.06
N THR A 11 -6.29 -1.94 5.11
CA THR A 11 -6.77 -3.31 4.95
C THR A 11 -7.75 -3.36 3.79
N LYS A 12 -7.63 -4.40 2.95
CA LYS A 12 -8.55 -4.64 1.84
C LYS A 12 -8.89 -6.11 1.76
N THR A 13 -10.19 -6.38 1.80
CA THR A 13 -10.77 -7.70 1.51
C THR A 13 -11.71 -7.55 0.31
N TYR A 14 -11.58 -8.42 -0.67
CA TYR A 14 -12.49 -8.49 -1.81
C TYR A 14 -13.80 -9.21 -1.42
N ALA A 15 -14.84 -9.03 -2.23
CA ALA A 15 -16.14 -9.69 -2.00
C ALA A 15 -16.03 -11.23 -1.97
N SER A 16 -15.02 -11.81 -2.61
CA SER A 16 -14.70 -13.25 -2.55
C SER A 16 -14.19 -13.72 -1.18
N GLY A 17 -13.96 -12.81 -0.23
CA GLY A 17 -13.33 -13.10 1.06
C GLY A 17 -11.79 -13.06 1.01
N LEU A 18 -11.19 -12.85 -0.16
CA LEU A 18 -9.73 -12.73 -0.27
C LEU A 18 -9.22 -11.45 0.39
N LYS A 19 -8.40 -11.60 1.45
CA LYS A 19 -7.72 -10.49 2.12
C LYS A 19 -6.44 -10.11 1.37
N ALA A 20 -6.53 -9.08 0.55
CA ALA A 20 -5.48 -8.60 -0.34
C ALA A 20 -4.43 -7.74 0.38
N LEU A 21 -4.87 -6.85 1.27
CA LEU A 21 -3.98 -6.00 2.08
C LEU A 21 -4.26 -6.24 3.55
N LYS A 22 -3.19 -6.31 4.37
CA LYS A 22 -3.26 -6.67 5.78
C LYS A 22 -2.53 -5.60 6.60
N SER A 23 -3.24 -4.55 7.00
CA SER A 23 -2.70 -3.49 7.87
C SER A 23 -1.39 -2.90 7.34
N ILE A 24 -1.44 -2.34 6.14
CA ILE A 24 -0.27 -1.78 5.46
C ILE A 24 -0.13 -0.29 5.81
N ASP A 25 1.09 0.10 6.15
CA ASP A 25 1.50 1.49 6.30
C ASP A 25 2.46 1.85 5.14
N LEU A 26 2.27 3.03 4.53
CA LEU A 26 3.14 3.54 3.47
C LEU A 26 3.23 5.06 3.56
N GLU A 27 4.45 5.58 3.52
CA GLU A 27 4.71 7.01 3.35
C GLU A 27 5.58 7.22 2.13
N ILE A 28 5.25 8.25 1.33
CA ILE A 28 6.09 8.71 0.22
C ILE A 28 6.36 10.19 0.44
N ARG A 29 7.63 10.58 0.40
CA ARG A 29 8.08 11.96 0.59
C ARG A 29 8.07 12.75 -0.72
N LYS A 30 8.00 14.07 -0.62
CA LYS A 30 8.09 14.94 -1.81
C LYS A 30 9.44 14.74 -2.51
N GLY A 31 9.41 14.40 -3.80
CA GLY A 31 10.60 14.15 -4.62
C GLY A 31 11.15 12.73 -4.53
N GLU A 32 10.55 11.85 -3.72
CA GLU A 32 10.93 10.45 -3.64
C GLU A 32 10.43 9.68 -4.87
N ILE A 33 11.33 8.89 -5.50
CA ILE A 33 10.95 7.93 -6.53
C ILE A 33 10.71 6.60 -5.84
N PHE A 34 9.44 6.18 -5.78
CA PHE A 34 9.02 4.93 -5.17
C PHE A 34 8.58 3.92 -6.23
N ALA A 35 9.01 2.67 -6.10
CA ALA A 35 8.59 1.57 -6.95
C ALA A 35 7.96 0.45 -6.13
N LEU A 36 6.75 0.05 -6.49
CA LEU A 36 6.06 -1.08 -5.88
C LEU A 36 6.25 -2.32 -6.76
N LEU A 37 7.04 -3.29 -6.26
CA LEU A 37 7.44 -4.48 -7.00
C LEU A 37 6.98 -5.75 -6.29
N GLY A 38 6.73 -6.81 -7.07
CA GLY A 38 6.23 -8.07 -6.56
C GLY A 38 5.46 -8.88 -7.62
N PRO A 39 5.16 -10.16 -7.38
CA PRO A 39 4.42 -11.00 -8.31
C PRO A 39 2.94 -10.58 -8.46
N ASN A 40 2.23 -11.20 -9.40
CA ASN A 40 0.78 -11.02 -9.55
C ASN A 40 0.06 -11.51 -8.29
N GLY A 41 -0.91 -10.73 -7.80
CA GLY A 41 -1.65 -11.05 -6.58
C GLY A 41 -0.95 -10.67 -5.26
N ALA A 42 0.24 -10.06 -5.30
CA ALA A 42 0.97 -9.66 -4.08
C ALA A 42 0.34 -8.47 -3.31
N GLY A 43 -0.68 -7.82 -3.87
CA GLY A 43 -1.29 -6.63 -3.28
C GLY A 43 -0.59 -5.31 -3.67
N LYS A 44 0.10 -5.31 -4.82
CA LYS A 44 0.45 -4.06 -5.51
C LYS A 44 -0.81 -3.41 -6.05
#